data_AF-W9TGY4-F1
#
_entry.id   AF-W9TGY4-F1
#
_cell.length_a   1.000
_cell.length_b   1.000
_cell.length_c   1.000
_cell.angle_alpha   90.00
_cell.angle_beta   90.00
_cell.angle_gamma   90.00
#
_symmetry.space_group_name_H-M   'P 1'
#
loop_
_entity.id
_entity.type
_entity.pdbx_description
1 polymer ?
#
loop_
_entity_poly.entity_id
_entity_poly.type
_entity_poly.pdbx_seq_one_letter_code
_entity_poly.pdbx_strand_id
1 'polypeptide(L)'
;MARQKIFQDKRKTLHEIGAYTTLEILLNAFCGAALEQHRGGTLSFKNQRILDLLGRGAPAPELPLYHAFLRMIDFIAGMTDSYATEMAGEMTGRSSPV
;
A
#
# COMPACT_ATOMS: atom_id res chain seq x y z
N MET A 1 19.70 22.82 15.07
CA MET A 1 20.60 21.73 15.48
C MET A 1 20.08 20.33 15.10
N ALA A 2 18.84 19.95 15.41
CA ALA A 2 18.32 18.60 15.10
C ALA A 2 18.36 18.23 13.59
N ARG A 3 17.92 19.15 12.71
CA ARG A 3 17.90 18.97 11.24
C ARG A 3 19.25 18.53 10.64
N GLN A 4 20.36 19.07 11.13
CA GLN A 4 21.69 18.80 10.58
C GLN A 4 22.36 17.55 11.20
N LYS A 5 22.03 17.21 12.45
CA LYS A 5 22.71 16.12 13.17
C LYS A 5 21.94 14.80 13.22
N ILE A 6 20.61 14.84 13.05
CA ILE A 6 19.74 13.67 13.21
C ILE A 6 19.02 13.34 11.90
N PHE A 7 18.57 14.34 11.14
CA PHE A 7 17.84 14.12 9.90
C PHE A 7 18.75 13.81 8.69
N GLN A 8 20.00 14.23 8.75
CA GLN A 8 21.01 13.99 7.70
C GLN A 8 21.89 12.75 7.98
N ASP A 9 21.56 11.97 9.02
CA ASP A 9 22.26 10.72 9.29
C ASP A 9 21.96 9.69 8.18
N LYS A 10 23.01 9.04 7.66
CA LYS A 10 22.90 8.10 6.53
C LYS A 10 21.95 6.93 6.81
N ARG A 11 21.88 6.45 8.07
CA ARG A 11 20.97 5.37 8.44
C ARG A 11 19.53 5.82 8.36
N LYS A 12 19.25 7.06 8.75
CA LYS A 12 17.92 7.64 8.64
C LYS A 12 17.52 7.83 7.18
N THR A 13 18.42 8.34 6.33
CA THR A 13 18.15 8.43 4.88
C THR A 13 17.83 7.07 4.27
N LEU A 14 18.57 6.01 4.62
CA LEU A 14 18.27 4.67 4.15
C LEU A 14 16.88 4.18 4.61
N HIS A 15 16.52 4.47 5.86
CA HIS A 15 15.20 4.13 6.41
C HIS A 15 14.08 4.87 5.69
N GLU A 16 14.26 6.16 5.39
CA GLU A 16 13.30 6.96 4.61
C GLU A 16 13.13 6.41 3.20
N ILE A 17 14.22 6.04 2.50
CA ILE A 17 14.16 5.40 1.18
C ILE A 17 13.37 4.08 1.27
N GLY A 18 13.63 3.25 2.28
CA GLY A 18 12.89 2.01 2.51
C GLY A 18 11.39 2.24 2.71
N ALA A 19 11.03 3.25 3.51
CA ALA A 19 9.63 3.64 3.72
C ALA A 19 8.95 4.10 2.41
N TYR A 20 9.63 4.87 1.56
CA TYR A 20 9.11 5.24 0.24
C TYR A 20 8.82 4.01 -0.62
N THR A 21 9.75 3.04 -0.67
CA THR A 21 9.54 1.80 -1.41
C THR A 21 8.36 0.99 -0.86
N THR A 22 8.23 0.87 0.47
CA THR A 22 7.09 0.21 1.10
C THR A 22 5.76 0.85 0.67
N LEU A 23 5.66 2.18 0.76
CA LEU A 23 4.45 2.90 0.36
C LEU A 23 4.15 2.76 -1.14
N GLU A 24 5.17 2.80 -1.99
CA GLU A 24 5.02 2.62 -3.44
C GLU A 24 4.43 1.23 -3.76
N ILE A 25 4.93 0.16 -3.13
CA ILE A 25 4.41 -1.20 -3.32
C ILE A 25 2.93 -1.27 -2.96
N LEU A 26 2.57 -0.75 -1.79
CA LEU A 26 1.19 -0.78 -1.30
C LEU A 26 0.27 0.05 -2.20
N LEU A 27 0.65 1.28 -2.54
CA LEU A 27 -0.15 2.17 -3.38
C LEU A 27 -0.35 1.58 -4.79
N ASN A 28 0.69 1.04 -5.41
CA ASN A 28 0.59 0.42 -6.73
C ASN A 28 -0.34 -0.80 -6.71
N ALA A 29 -0.30 -1.61 -5.65
CA ALA A 29 -1.18 -2.77 -5.50
C ALA A 29 -2.65 -2.35 -5.31
N PHE A 30 -2.93 -1.55 -4.29
CA PHE A 30 -4.29 -1.19 -3.90
C PHE A 30 -4.96 -0.22 -4.88
N CYS A 31 -4.30 0.86 -5.26
CA CYS A 31 -4.85 1.79 -6.25
C CYS A 31 -4.91 1.15 -7.64
N GLY A 32 -3.98 0.25 -7.98
CA GLY A 32 -4.03 -0.53 -9.21
C GLY A 32 -5.26 -1.43 -9.29
N ALA A 33 -5.59 -2.12 -8.19
CA ALA A 33 -6.79 -2.96 -8.09
C ALA A 33 -8.09 -2.13 -8.16
N ALA A 34 -8.15 -1.00 -7.46
CA ALA A 34 -9.28 -0.08 -7.52
C ALA A 34 -9.48 0.50 -8.94
N LEU A 35 -8.38 0.84 -9.63
CA LEU A 35 -8.44 1.33 -11.01
C LEU A 35 -8.91 0.25 -12.00
N GLU A 36 -8.45 -1.00 -11.83
CA GLU A 36 -8.93 -2.12 -12.66
C GLU A 36 -10.43 -2.33 -12.45
N GLN A 37 -10.90 -2.32 -11.20
CA GLN A 37 -12.32 -2.45 -10.88
C GLN A 37 -13.16 -1.32 -11.50
N HIS A 38 -12.69 -0.07 -11.38
CA HIS A 38 -13.40 1.10 -11.88
C HIS A 38 -13.50 1.14 -13.42
N ARG A 39 -12.47 0.65 -14.13
CA ARG A 39 -12.50 0.55 -15.60
C ARG A 39 -13.56 -0.43 -16.11
N GLY A 40 -14.09 -1.28 -15.23
CA GLY A 40 -15.07 -2.30 -15.54
C GLY A 40 -14.45 -3.55 -16.17
N GLY A 41 -15.26 -4.62 -16.24
CA GLY A 41 -14.82 -5.93 -16.71
C GLY A 41 -14.42 -6.88 -15.57
N THR A 42 -13.87 -8.03 -15.95
CA THR A 42 -13.46 -9.06 -14.99
C THR A 42 -12.11 -8.69 -14.39
N LEU A 43 -12.05 -8.54 -13.06
CA LEU A 43 -10.80 -8.34 -12.33
C LEU A 43 -9.83 -9.50 -12.55
N SER A 44 -8.55 -9.18 -12.64
CA SER A 44 -7.51 -10.21 -12.54
C SER A 44 -7.60 -10.93 -11.19
N PHE A 45 -7.22 -12.21 -11.16
CA PHE A 45 -7.20 -12.98 -9.91
C PHE A 45 -6.41 -12.26 -8.81
N LYS A 46 -5.26 -11.67 -9.18
CA LYS A 46 -4.41 -10.91 -8.26
C LYS A 46 -5.16 -9.72 -7.65
N ASN A 47 -5.80 -8.90 -8.48
CA ASN A 47 -6.47 -7.69 -7.99
C ASN A 47 -7.74 -8.00 -7.23
N GLN A 48 -8.46 -9.08 -7.58
CA GLN A 48 -9.53 -9.59 -6.74
C GLN A 48 -9.03 -9.92 -5.33
N ARG A 49 -7.91 -10.66 -5.21
CA ARG A 49 -7.32 -10.96 -3.90
C ARG A 49 -6.84 -9.72 -3.15
N ILE A 50 -6.30 -8.72 -3.86
CA ILE A 50 -5.95 -7.44 -3.24
C ILE A 50 -7.18 -6.77 -2.65
N LEU A 51 -8.29 -6.71 -3.38
CA LEU A 51 -9.54 -6.11 -2.87
C LEU A 51 -10.13 -6.90 -1.69
N ASP A 52 -10.02 -8.23 -1.73
CA ASP A 52 -10.46 -9.10 -0.62
C ASP A 52 -9.75 -8.74 0.71
N LEU A 53 -8.48 -8.28 0.65
CA LEU A 53 -7.72 -7.87 1.85
C LEU A 53 -8.32 -6.67 2.58
N LEU A 54 -9.06 -5.80 1.88
CA LEU A 54 -9.75 -4.68 2.54
C LEU A 54 -11.01 -5.13 3.29
N GLY A 55 -11.51 -6.35 3.03
CA GLY A 55 -12.73 -6.88 3.61
C GLY A 55 -13.91 -5.92 3.44
N ARG A 56 -14.51 -5.50 4.56
CA ARG A 56 -15.65 -4.55 4.56
C ARG A 56 -15.29 -3.16 4.04
N GLY A 57 -14.00 -2.80 4.03
CA GLY A 57 -13.51 -1.52 3.53
C GLY A 57 -13.43 -1.46 2.00
N ALA A 58 -13.53 -2.59 1.30
CA ALA A 58 -13.39 -2.63 -0.16
C ALA A 58 -14.40 -1.68 -0.86
N PRO A 59 -13.96 -0.92 -1.88
CA PRO A 59 -14.86 -0.08 -2.66
C PRO A 59 -15.80 -0.96 -3.49
N ALA A 60 -17.04 -0.50 -3.63
CA ALA A 60 -17.97 -1.12 -4.55
C ALA A 60 -17.60 -0.74 -6.00
N PRO A 61 -17.83 -1.61 -7.00
CA PRO A 61 -17.48 -1.34 -8.40
C PRO A 61 -18.09 -0.05 -8.97
N GLU A 62 -19.28 0.31 -8.52
CA GLU A 62 -20.02 1.51 -8.92
C GLU A 62 -19.52 2.80 -8.25
N LEU A 63 -18.62 2.70 -7.28
CA LEU A 63 -18.12 3.85 -6.55
C LEU A 63 -17.24 4.73 -7.48
N PRO A 64 -17.40 6.07 -7.46
CA PRO A 64 -16.53 6.95 -8.23
C PRO A 64 -15.07 6.73 -7.86
N LEU A 65 -14.17 6.73 -8.86
CA LEU A 65 -12.75 6.42 -8.68
C LEU A 65 -12.09 7.23 -7.55
N TYR A 66 -12.46 8.50 -7.41
CA TYR A 66 -12.02 9.37 -6.32
C TYR A 66 -12.27 8.73 -4.94
N HIS A 67 -13.49 8.27 -4.68
CA HIS A 67 -13.84 7.66 -3.40
C HIS A 67 -13.22 6.27 -3.24
N ALA A 68 -13.04 5.52 -4.33
CA ALA A 68 -12.31 4.26 -4.29
C ALA A 68 -10.86 4.46 -3.86
N PHE A 69 -10.17 5.48 -4.40
CA PHE A 69 -8.81 5.83 -4.02
C PHE A 69 -8.72 6.34 -2.58
N LEU A 70 -9.68 7.13 -2.11
CA LEU A 70 -9.72 7.52 -0.70
C LEU A 70 -9.76 6.29 0.22
N ARG A 71 -10.56 5.27 -0.10
CA ARG A 71 -10.57 4.04 0.70
C ARG A 71 -9.24 3.28 0.68
N MET A 72 -8.52 3.29 -0.45
CA MET A 72 -7.17 2.70 -0.50
C MET A 72 -6.21 3.47 0.42
N ILE A 73 -6.28 4.80 0.38
CA ILE A 73 -5.45 5.68 1.20
C ILE A 73 -5.78 5.50 2.68
N ASP A 74 -7.06 5.46 3.06
CA ASP A 74 -7.51 5.25 4.44
C ASP A 74 -7.00 3.90 4.99
N PHE A 75 -7.05 2.85 4.16
CA PHE A 75 -6.54 1.54 4.53
C PHE A 75 -5.02 1.57 4.76
N ILE A 76 -4.24 2.18 3.86
CA ILE A 76 -2.78 2.29 3.97
C ILE A 76 -2.37 3.20 5.13
N ALA A 77 -3.03 4.35 5.31
CA ALA A 77 -2.75 5.30 6.38
C ALA A 77 -3.14 4.78 7.77
N GLY A 78 -4.07 3.82 7.83
CA GLY A 78 -4.43 3.11 9.06
C GLY A 78 -3.42 2.03 9.48
N MET A 79 -2.40 1.74 8.68
CA MET A 79 -1.38 0.74 9.00
C MET A 79 -0.35 1.27 10.00
N THR A 80 0.15 0.40 10.86
CA THR A 80 1.40 0.65 11.59
C THR A 80 2.60 0.40 10.67
N ASP A 81 3.75 1.02 10.97
CA ASP A 81 4.98 0.85 10.18
C ASP A 81 5.39 -0.62 10.02
N SER A 82 5.25 -1.42 11.09
CA SER A 82 5.56 -2.85 11.07
C SER A 82 4.63 -3.61 10.13
N TYR A 83 3.33 -3.34 10.20
CA TYR A 83 2.35 -4.01 9.36
C TYR A 83 2.47 -3.63 7.89
N ALA A 84 2.72 -2.35 7.58
CA ALA A 84 2.95 -1.89 6.22
C ALA A 84 4.20 -2.55 5.60
N THR A 85 5.28 -2.65 6.38
CA THR A 85 6.53 -3.28 5.94
C THR A 85 6.36 -4.78 5.71
N GLU A 86 5.68 -5.48 6.63
CA GLU A 86 5.38 -6.91 6.51
C GLU A 86 4.52 -7.18 5.26
N MET A 87 3.40 -6.47 5.10
CA MET A 87 2.51 -6.64 3.96
C MET A 87 3.22 -6.38 2.62
N ALA A 88 4.00 -5.31 2.51
CA ALA A 88 4.76 -5.02 1.29
C ALA A 88 5.82 -6.10 1.00
N GLY A 89 6.45 -6.65 2.05
CA GLY A 89 7.37 -7.78 1.94
C GLY A 89 6.68 -9.03 1.38
N GLU A 90 5.55 -9.43 1.97
CA GLU A 90 4.77 -10.59 1.54
C GLU A 90 4.24 -10.44 0.11
N MET A 91 3.76 -9.25 -0.27
CA MET A 91 3.28 -8.95 -1.62
C MET A 91 4.36 -9.08 -2.70
N THR A 92 5.64 -8.93 -2.33
CA THR A 92 6.78 -9.08 -3.25
C THR A 92 7.46 -10.44 -3.13
N GLY A 93 6.88 -11.38 -2.37
CA GLY A 93 7.42 -12.72 -2.17
C GLY A 93 8.64 -12.76 -1.25
N ARG A 94 8.91 -11.68 -0.50
CA ARG A 94 9.93 -11.62 0.54
C ARG A 94 9.29 -11.90 1.90
N SER A 95 8.97 -13.16 2.17
CA SER A 95 8.67 -13.58 3.54
C SER A 95 9.99 -13.73 4.30
N SER A 96 10.11 -13.08 5.46
CA SER A 96 11.15 -13.46 6.42
C SER A 96 10.87 -14.91 6.84
N PRO A 97 11.86 -15.83 6.79
CA PRO A 97 11.69 -17.14 7.39
C PRO A 97 11.40 -16.95 8.89
N VAL A 98 10.38 -17.66 9.38
CA VAL A 98 10.06 -17.77 10.81
C VAL A 98 11.10 -18.64 11.50
#